data_AF-A0A1M6Z7N3-F1
#
_entry.id   AF-A0A1M6Z7N3-F1
#
_cell.length_a   1.000
_cell.length_b   1.000
_cell.length_c   1.000
_cell.angle_alpha   90.00
_cell.angle_beta   90.00
_cell.angle_gamma   90.00
#
_symmetry.space_group_name_H-M   'P 1'
#
loop_
_entity.id
_entity.type
_entity.pdbx_description
1 polymer ?
#
loop_
_entity_poly.entity_id
_entity_poly.type
_entity_poly.pdbx_seq_one_letter_code
_entity_poly.pdbx_strand_id
1 'polypeptide(L)'
;MEQAETGFTLRFVLADRKRKKAGKIVEWHHCRFSRPKQGQRKKLVPAEEAAPRAGRQPAHFANATRNVVQGKSTQIRKVHIWLILAFNGKKVVLS
;
A
#
# COMPACT_ATOMS: atom_id res chain seq x y z
N MET A 1 15.99 -7.74 18.06
CA MET A 1 14.78 -7.52 17.23
C MET A 1 14.84 -8.48 16.05
N GLU A 2 14.28 -9.68 16.20
CA GLU A 2 14.23 -10.67 15.12
C GLU A 2 13.31 -10.15 14.02
N GLN A 3 13.91 -9.73 12.91
CA GLN A 3 13.18 -9.31 11.73
C GLN A 3 12.71 -10.57 11.03
N ALA A 4 11.43 -10.93 11.24
CA ALA A 4 10.76 -12.06 10.61
C ALA A 4 11.25 -12.29 9.17
N GLU A 5 11.96 -13.40 8.96
CA GLU A 5 12.38 -13.89 7.64
C GLU A 5 11.17 -14.24 6.75
N THR A 6 10.01 -14.46 7.38
CA THR A 6 8.71 -14.76 6.77
C THR A 6 7.98 -13.49 6.30
N GLY A 7 8.56 -12.80 5.30
CA GLY A 7 7.81 -11.85 4.47
C GLY A 7 6.96 -12.56 3.41
N PHE A 8 6.01 -11.87 2.78
CA PHE A 8 5.22 -12.42 1.68
C PHE A 8 5.87 -12.16 0.31
N THR A 9 5.53 -12.99 -0.68
CA THR A 9 5.92 -12.78 -2.07
C THR A 9 4.76 -12.15 -2.84
N LEU A 10 5.05 -11.14 -3.64
CA LEU A 10 4.06 -10.40 -4.41
C LEU A 10 4.44 -10.35 -5.89
N ARG A 11 3.55 -10.80 -6.77
CA ARG A 11 3.71 -10.62 -8.23
C ARG A 11 2.64 -9.68 -8.76
N PHE A 12 3.03 -8.64 -9.47
CA PHE A 12 2.12 -7.59 -9.90
C PHE A 12 2.62 -6.87 -11.16
N VAL A 13 1.74 -6.10 -11.80
CA VAL A 13 2.04 -5.29 -12.98
C VAL A 13 2.46 -3.89 -12.55
N LEU A 14 3.63 -3.43 -13.00
CA LEU A 14 4.04 -2.04 -12.84
C LEU A 14 3.24 -1.13 -13.77
N ALA A 15 2.90 0.07 -13.31
CA ALA A 15 2.39 1.11 -14.20
C ALA A 15 3.56 1.77 -14.95
N ASP A 16 3.55 1.73 -16.28
CA ASP A 16 4.44 2.57 -17.09
C ASP A 16 3.87 3.99 -17.13
N ARG A 17 4.40 4.86 -16.27
CA ARG A 17 3.94 6.25 -16.16
C ARG A 17 4.25 7.10 -17.39
N LYS A 18 5.30 6.76 -18.16
CA LYS A 18 5.67 7.51 -19.37
C LYS A 18 4.71 7.19 -20.50
N ARG A 19 4.42 5.91 -20.69
CA ARG A 19 3.52 5.43 -21.76
C ARG A 19 2.05 5.36 -21.37
N LYS A 20 1.73 5.61 -20.09
CA LYS A 20 0.38 5.46 -19.49
C LYS A 20 -0.26 4.09 -19.79
N LYS A 21 0.55 3.04 -19.81
CA LYS A 21 0.14 1.66 -20.12
C LYS A 21 0.56 0.70 -19.01
N ALA A 22 0.03 -0.52 -19.08
CA ALA A 22 0.58 -1.64 -18.32
C ALA A 22 2.07 -1.80 -18.66
N GLY A 23 2.91 -1.74 -17.63
CA GLY A 23 4.34 -1.91 -17.71
C GLY A 23 4.74 -3.37 -17.52
N LYS A 24 5.91 -3.58 -16.93
CA LYS A 24 6.49 -4.91 -16.73
C LYS A 24 5.83 -5.63 -15.56
N ILE A 25 5.71 -6.95 -15.67
CA ILE A 25 5.39 -7.82 -14.54
C ILE A 25 6.65 -7.97 -13.69
N VAL A 26 6.51 -7.75 -12.39
CA VAL A 26 7.61 -7.90 -11.43
C VAL A 26 7.18 -8.76 -10.26
N GLU A 27 8.17 -9.42 -9.65
CA GLU A 27 7.99 -10.23 -8.46
C GLU A 27 8.88 -9.69 -7.34
N TRP A 28 8.29 -9.45 -6.18
CA TRP A 28 8.98 -8.97 -4.98
C TRP A 28 8.90 -10.01 -3.88
N HIS A 29 10.06 -10.39 -3.35
CA HIS A 29 10.20 -11.32 -2.22
C HIS A 29 10.40 -10.57 -0.90
N HIS A 30 10.09 -11.25 0.22
CA HIS A 30 10.22 -10.73 1.58
C HIS A 30 9.52 -9.38 1.79
N CYS A 31 8.33 -9.22 1.22
CA CYS A 31 7.51 -8.03 1.38
C CYS A 31 6.80 -8.01 2.73
N ARG A 32 6.61 -6.80 3.27
CA ARG A 32 5.89 -6.53 4.51
C ARG A 32 5.00 -5.30 4.34
N PHE A 33 3.84 -5.25 4.97
CA PHE A 33 3.03 -4.03 4.99
C PHE A 33 3.74 -2.95 5.80
N SER A 34 3.72 -1.70 5.30
CA SER A 34 4.27 -0.58 6.08
C SER A 34 3.38 -0.37 7.31
N ARG A 35 3.94 -0.51 8.50
CA ARG A 35 3.23 -0.09 9.72
C ARG A 35 3.30 1.43 9.81
N PRO A 36 2.19 2.15 10.06
CA PRO A 36 2.29 3.55 10.41
C PRO A 36 3.14 3.67 11.68
N LYS A 37 4.06 4.64 11.75
CA LYS A 37 4.77 4.94 13.00
C LYS A 37 3.70 5.26 14.05
N GLN A 38 3.55 4.39 15.03
CA GLN A 38 2.65 4.56 16.17
C GLN A 38 3.30 5.62 17.07
N GLY A 39 3.17 6.88 16.70
CA GLY A 39 3.88 7.98 17.35
C GLY A 39 3.20 9.30 17.03
N GLN A 40 2.63 9.90 18.06
CA GLN A 40 1.90 11.16 18.08
C GLN A 40 0.48 11.10 17.48
N ARG A 41 -0.43 10.44 18.20
CA ARG A 41 -1.78 10.99 18.33
C ARG A 41 -1.58 12.43 18.84
N LYS A 42 -1.65 13.42 17.94
CA LYS A 42 -1.73 14.83 18.33
C LYS A 42 -2.88 14.90 19.34
N LYS A 43 -2.60 15.30 20.59
CA LYS A 43 -3.66 15.59 21.58
C LYS A 43 -4.64 16.51 20.87
N LEU A 44 -5.87 16.04 20.67
CA LEU A 44 -6.95 16.85 20.13
C LEU A 44 -7.17 17.97 21.15
N VAL A 45 -6.65 19.15 20.85
CA VAL A 45 -7.08 20.38 21.53
C VAL A 45 -8.56 20.55 21.14
N PRO A 46 -9.48 20.82 22.07
CA PRO A 46 -10.89 21.00 21.72
C PRO A 46 -10.96 22.23 20.81
N ALA A 47 -11.32 22.02 19.55
CA ALA A 47 -11.56 23.11 18.63
C ALA A 47 -12.99 23.60 18.85
N GLU A 48 -13.15 24.88 19.17
CA GLU A 48 -14.42 25.61 19.01
C GLU A 48 -15.04 25.30 17.65
N GLU A 49 -16.37 25.19 17.64
CA GLU A 49 -17.23 24.68 16.57
C GLU A 49 -16.77 25.13 15.17
N ALA A 50 -15.95 24.28 14.54
CA ALA A 50 -15.54 24.48 13.16
C ALA A 50 -16.72 24.12 12.26
N ALA A 51 -17.13 25.08 11.42
CA ALA A 51 -18.13 24.90 10.37
C ALA A 51 -17.97 23.55 9.62
N PRO A 52 -19.07 22.89 9.22
CA PRO A 52 -19.02 21.56 8.63
C PRO A 52 -18.16 21.58 7.37
N ARG A 53 -16.93 21.06 7.50
CA ARG A 53 -16.07 20.82 6.34
C ARG A 53 -16.74 19.73 5.53
N ALA A 54 -17.17 20.06 4.31
CA ALA A 54 -17.61 19.06 3.34
C ALA A 54 -16.45 18.06 3.16
N GLY A 55 -16.59 16.90 3.79
CA GLY A 55 -15.57 15.87 3.77
C GLY A 55 -15.40 15.40 2.33
N ARG A 56 -14.20 15.56 1.77
CA ARG A 56 -13.88 14.87 0.51
C ARG A 56 -14.07 13.39 0.77
N GLN A 57 -14.93 12.75 -0.01
CA GLN A 57 -15.20 11.32 0.06
C GLN A 57 -14.38 10.64 -1.04
N PRO A 58 -13.07 10.40 -0.83
CA PRO A 58 -12.26 9.76 -1.83
C PRO A 58 -12.82 8.36 -2.05
N ALA A 59 -12.96 7.96 -3.31
CA ALA A 59 -13.35 6.61 -3.68
C ALA A 59 -12.25 5.63 -3.24
N HIS A 60 -12.27 5.24 -1.97
CA HIS A 60 -11.25 4.43 -1.30
C HIS A 60 -11.11 3.05 -1.94
N PHE A 61 -12.22 2.49 -2.43
CA PHE A 61 -12.25 1.22 -3.13
C PHE A 61 -11.60 1.30 -4.52
N ALA A 62 -11.96 2.32 -5.30
CA ALA A 62 -11.37 2.56 -6.62
C ALA A 62 -9.85 2.76 -6.51
N ASN A 63 -9.39 3.48 -5.48
CA ASN A 63 -7.98 3.80 -5.24
C ASN A 63 -7.34 2.91 -4.17
N ALA A 64 -7.67 1.62 -4.15
CA ALA A 64 -7.18 0.66 -3.16
C ALA A 64 -5.67 0.37 -3.31
N THR A 65 -4.85 1.34 -2.88
CA THR A 65 -3.39 1.25 -2.83
C THR A 65 -2.94 0.81 -1.43
N ARG A 66 -1.95 -0.09 -1.38
CA ARG A 66 -1.30 -0.56 -0.16
C ARG A 66 0.17 -0.16 -0.16
N ASN A 67 0.63 0.26 1.01
CA ASN A 67 2.02 0.58 1.25
C ASN A 67 2.75 -0.69 1.72
N VAL A 68 3.79 -1.06 0.99
CA VAL A 68 4.61 -2.24 1.25
C VAL A 68 6.08 -1.84 1.32
N VAL A 69 6.86 -2.67 2.01
CA VAL A 69 8.30 -2.53 2.18
C VAL A 69 8.94 -3.85 1.77
N GLN A 70 10.06 -3.80 1.03
CA GLN A 70 10.71 -4.98 0.46
C GLN A 70 12.02 -5.29 1.21
N GLY A 71 12.16 -6.53 1.70
CA GLY A 71 13.39 -7.00 2.35
C GLY A 71 13.76 -6.20 3.59
N LYS A 72 15.03 -5.79 3.69
CA LYS A 72 15.58 -4.94 4.77
C LYS A 72 15.52 -3.44 4.45
N SER A 73 14.99 -3.06 3.28
CA SER A 73 14.88 -1.65 2.91
C SER A 73 13.84 -0.94 3.79
N THR A 74 14.05 0.35 4.07
CA THR A 74 13.03 1.21 4.72
C THR A 74 12.17 1.95 3.70
N GLN A 75 12.42 1.73 2.40
CA GLN A 75 11.70 2.43 1.34
C GLN A 75 10.26 1.91 1.23
N ILE A 76 9.29 2.81 1.44
CA ILE A 76 7.88 2.51 1.24
C ILE A 76 7.57 2.54 -0.25
N ARG A 77 7.00 1.45 -0.74
CA ARG A 77 6.52 1.30 -2.12
C ARG A 77 5.00 1.17 -2.11
N LYS A 78 4.36 1.82 -3.07
CA LYS A 78 2.90 1.78 -3.23
C LYS A 78 2.53 0.75 -4.27
N VAL A 79 1.62 -0.14 -3.93
CA VAL A 79 1.09 -1.17 -4.82
C VAL A 79 -0.42 -1.03 -4.89
N HIS A 80 -0.97 -0.99 -6.09
CA HIS A 80 -2.41 -1.02 -6.30
C HIS A 80 -2.91 -2.47 -6.24
N ILE A 81 -3.96 -2.76 -5.46
CA ILE A 81 -4.41 -4.17 -5.29
C ILE A 81 -4.91 -4.79 -6.60
N TRP A 82 -5.55 -4.00 -7.47
CA TRP A 82 -6.03 -4.42 -8.80
C TRP A 82 -4.92 -4.87 -9.76
N LEU A 83 -3.66 -4.52 -9.47
CA LEU A 83 -2.52 -4.90 -10.32
C LEU A 83 -1.80 -6.15 -9.80
N ILE A 84 -2.25 -6.73 -8.69
CA ILE A 84 -1.66 -7.94 -8.10
C ILE A 84 -2.15 -9.15 -8.90
N LEU A 85 -1.19 -9.93 -9.40
CA LEU A 85 -1.44 -11.16 -10.15
C LEU A 85 -1.33 -12.39 -9.25
N ALA A 86 -0.39 -12.38 -8.29
CA ALA A 86 -0.22 -13.46 -7.33
C ALA A 86 0.28 -12.96 -5.97
N PHE A 87 -0.14 -13.66 -4.93
CA PHE A 87 0.24 -13.44 -3.54
C PHE A 87 0.68 -14.77 -2.92
N ASN A 88 1.92 -14.84 -2.41
CA ASN A 88 2.53 -16.07 -1.89
C ASN A 88 2.41 -17.27 -2.86
N GLY A 89 2.67 -17.02 -4.15
CA GLY A 89 2.56 -18.04 -5.21
C GLY A 89 1.13 -18.41 -5.60
N LYS A 90 0.10 -17.91 -4.92
CA LYS A 90 -1.31 -18.14 -5.26
C LYS A 90 -1.79 -17.04 -6.19
N LYS A 91 -2.39 -17.44 -7.32
CA LYS A 91 -3.04 -16.50 -8.25
C LYS A 91 -4.14 -15.74 -7.52
N VAL A 92 -4.14 -14.42 -7.65
CA VAL A 92 -5.19 -13.56 -7.12
C VAL A 92 -6.25 -13.39 -8.19
N VAL A 93 -7.49 -13.74 -7.87
CA VAL A 93 -8.67 -13.46 -8.67
C VAL A 93 -9.52 -12.49 -7.86
N LEU A 94 -9.79 -11.31 -8.42
CA LEU A 94 -10.61 -10.28 -7.79
C LEU A 94 -12.02 -10.40 -8.38
N SER A 95 -13.01 -10.64 -7.52
CA SER A 95 -14.44 -10.72 -7.85
C SER A 95 -15.18 -9.49 -7.36
#